data_AF-A0A2N2NPM6-F1
#
_entry.id   AF-A0A2N2NPM6-F1
#
_cell.length_a   1.000
_cell.length_b   1.000
_cell.length_c   1.000
_cell.angle_alpha   90.00
_cell.angle_beta   90.00
_cell.angle_gamma   90.00
#
_symmetry.space_group_name_H-M   'P 1'
#
loop_
_entity.id
_entity.type
_entity.pdbx_description
1 polymer ?
#
loop_
_entity_poly.entity_id
_entity_poly.type
_entity_poly.pdbx_seq_one_letter_code
_entity_poly.pdbx_strand_id
1 'polypeptide(L)'
;MFKLFRTMLVLLLVTAFAVAPLGTGQVLANLEETPEDIASDELVEELVEDLVEEPVEEELVEEPLEEEVAEEVMEEEPVLLMLAPEPQNQGQAGTTLSARITAKGFWYRDYDWTIEKTGSVDELTLYVGETATVDYSVVVTASMEEFAGVKGQICVLNGGDRPTEGLELNPRVLFKNGPGPFEPLPGATTKITPAEQLGPGAEGCYDFEIEFEPVPGANYKVDARVTITNHSGWLGVPFGPSPDADFSLSNQMVVTNECIDLTDSLYGDLGTVCVGDLDENMQKTFEYSYEVSPFGVCGTYGVDNTASFVASDDPTQTGSDSWTVTVTVPCVDGCSLTPGYWKTHSMYGPARYDPAWALLGEDELFFHSGLSNYQVLWTSPSGGNAYFILAHAYLAATLNVLNGAGTTPEVDAALTAAETFFDDYNPTSKLSRTVRSHAISLAGLLDSYNNGLIGPGHCDAFTALPQN
;
A
#
# COMPACT_ATOMS: atom_id res chain seq x y z
N MET A 1 32.54 50.73 29.34
CA MET A 1 31.93 51.83 28.58
C MET A 1 30.57 51.34 28.11
N PHE A 2 29.49 52.06 28.44
CA PHE A 2 28.07 51.79 28.14
C PHE A 2 27.32 50.65 28.88
N LYS A 3 26.69 51.05 29.99
CA LYS A 3 25.34 50.63 30.41
C LYS A 3 24.27 51.34 29.55
N LEU A 4 23.05 50.79 29.58
CA LEU A 4 21.73 51.31 29.15
C LEU A 4 21.28 51.01 27.72
N PHE A 5 20.22 50.21 27.57
CA PHE A 5 18.86 50.60 27.08
C PHE A 5 17.93 49.36 27.21
N ARG A 6 17.02 49.30 28.19
CA ARG A 6 15.60 49.73 28.16
C ARG A 6 14.65 48.86 27.31
N THR A 7 13.96 47.96 28.01
CA THR A 7 12.50 47.76 28.02
C THR A 7 11.75 47.84 26.69
N MET A 8 11.20 46.71 26.21
CA MET A 8 10.03 46.72 25.33
C MET A 8 8.99 45.69 25.80
N LEU A 9 7.80 46.23 25.96
CA LEU A 9 6.52 45.63 26.35
C LEU A 9 6.03 44.67 25.26
N VAL A 10 5.79 43.40 25.59
CA VAL A 10 4.97 42.50 24.75
C VAL A 10 3.82 41.97 25.60
N LEU A 11 2.64 42.42 25.21
CA LEU A 11 1.33 41.98 25.66
C LEU A 11 1.00 40.67 24.93
N LEU A 12 0.77 39.57 25.65
CA LEU A 12 0.24 38.35 25.03
C LEU A 12 -0.83 37.71 25.93
N LEU A 13 -1.96 37.44 25.30
CA LEU A 13 -3.20 36.86 25.81
C LEU A 13 -2.96 35.63 26.69
N VAL A 14 -3.53 35.64 27.89
CA VAL A 14 -3.78 34.43 28.67
C VAL A 14 -5.15 33.90 28.28
N THR A 15 -5.19 32.84 27.48
CA THR A 15 -6.38 32.00 27.33
C THR A 15 -6.38 30.96 28.45
N ALA A 16 -7.38 31.05 29.31
CA ALA A 16 -7.62 30.12 30.40
C ALA A 16 -8.15 28.79 29.85
N PHE A 17 -7.41 27.70 30.08
CA PHE A 17 -8.00 26.36 30.09
C PHE A 17 -8.45 26.03 31.51
N ALA A 18 -9.74 25.75 31.64
CA ALA A 18 -10.38 25.36 32.88
C ALA A 18 -9.87 23.97 33.31
N VAL A 19 -9.30 23.91 34.51
CA VAL A 19 -9.11 22.67 35.28
C VAL A 19 -10.32 22.54 36.20
N ALA A 20 -11.02 21.41 36.13
CA ALA A 20 -11.96 20.98 37.17
C ALA A 20 -11.49 19.64 37.78
N PRO A 21 -11.75 19.38 39.08
CA PRO A 21 -10.90 18.53 39.90
C PRO A 21 -11.52 17.20 40.37
N LEU A 22 -10.62 16.30 40.76
CA LEU A 22 -10.67 15.32 41.87
C LEU A 22 -11.87 14.36 41.98
N GLY A 23 -11.58 13.07 41.76
CA GLY A 23 -12.25 11.93 42.39
C GLY A 23 -11.22 11.07 43.13
N THR A 24 -11.19 11.18 44.45
CA THR A 24 -10.40 10.38 45.39
C THR A 24 -10.94 8.96 45.53
N GLY A 25 -10.06 7.96 45.69
CA GLY A 25 -10.45 6.65 46.21
C GLY A 25 -9.32 5.62 46.18
N GLN A 26 -8.65 5.44 47.32
CA GLN A 26 -7.68 4.38 47.65
C GLN A 26 -8.29 2.98 47.39
N VAL A 27 -7.53 1.90 47.17
CA VAL A 27 -6.86 1.11 48.22
C VAL A 27 -5.99 0.00 47.58
N LEU A 28 -4.73 -0.06 48.02
CA LEU A 28 -3.86 -1.22 48.28
C LEU A 28 -4.14 -2.56 47.56
N ALA A 29 -3.14 -3.10 46.86
CA ALA A 29 -2.23 -4.10 47.42
C ALA A 29 -1.17 -4.55 46.39
N ASN A 30 0.08 -4.60 46.84
CA ASN A 30 1.15 -5.39 46.23
C ASN A 30 0.72 -6.86 46.09
N LEU A 31 1.25 -7.54 45.07
CA LEU A 31 1.99 -8.80 45.23
C LEU A 31 2.74 -9.11 43.93
N GLU A 32 4.07 -9.14 44.05
CA GLU A 32 4.96 -9.92 43.18
C GLU A 32 4.50 -11.39 43.16
N GLU A 33 4.52 -12.02 41.99
CA GLU A 33 5.30 -13.25 41.75
C GLU A 33 5.22 -13.65 40.27
N THR A 34 6.36 -14.07 39.73
CA THR A 34 6.59 -14.56 38.37
C THR A 34 6.46 -16.11 38.34
N PRO A 35 6.83 -16.83 37.26
CA PRO A 35 5.90 -17.73 36.55
C PRO A 35 6.25 -19.22 36.74
N GLU A 36 5.30 -20.14 36.52
CA GLU A 36 5.64 -21.54 36.28
C GLU A 36 4.78 -22.16 35.17
N ASP A 37 5.50 -22.80 34.25
CA ASP A 37 5.10 -23.84 33.31
C ASP A 37 4.12 -24.86 33.91
N ILE A 38 3.33 -25.51 33.06
CA ILE A 38 3.29 -26.98 32.92
C ILE A 38 2.48 -27.33 31.66
N ALA A 39 3.15 -28.07 30.78
CA ALA A 39 2.60 -28.75 29.62
C ALA A 39 1.93 -30.10 30.00
N SER A 40 1.46 -30.81 28.96
CA SER A 40 1.03 -32.23 28.91
C SER A 40 -0.45 -32.48 29.22
N ASP A 41 -1.20 -32.93 28.20
CA ASP A 41 -1.60 -34.34 27.94
C ASP A 41 -2.95 -34.63 28.62
N GLU A 42 -3.90 -35.41 28.12
CA GLU A 42 -4.15 -36.22 26.92
C GLU A 42 -5.57 -36.80 27.18
N LEU A 43 -6.25 -37.32 26.14
CA LEU A 43 -7.38 -38.29 26.20
C LEU A 43 -8.79 -37.70 26.56
N VAL A 44 -9.92 -38.15 26.00
CA VAL A 44 -10.27 -39.30 25.14
C VAL A 44 -11.60 -39.01 24.40
N GLU A 45 -11.71 -39.57 23.19
CA GLU A 45 -12.84 -40.32 22.59
C GLU A 45 -14.32 -39.89 22.71
N GLU A 46 -14.90 -39.72 21.50
CA GLU A 46 -15.99 -40.52 20.94
C GLU A 46 -17.43 -40.25 21.42
N LEU A 47 -18.30 -39.90 20.46
CA LEU A 47 -19.64 -40.49 20.29
C LEU A 47 -20.15 -40.15 18.89
N VAL A 48 -20.25 -41.18 18.05
CA VAL A 48 -20.94 -41.22 16.75
C VAL A 48 -22.08 -42.24 16.89
N GLU A 49 -23.31 -41.81 16.65
CA GLU A 49 -24.52 -42.62 16.37
C GLU A 49 -25.46 -41.67 15.61
N ASP A 50 -25.59 -41.70 14.29
CA ASP A 50 -26.14 -42.73 13.39
C ASP A 50 -27.64 -42.96 13.61
N LEU A 51 -28.49 -42.33 12.78
CA LEU A 51 -29.85 -42.81 12.48
C LEU A 51 -30.30 -42.31 11.10
N VAL A 52 -30.22 -43.23 10.14
CA VAL A 52 -30.89 -43.24 8.84
C VAL A 52 -32.33 -43.75 9.04
N GLU A 53 -33.34 -43.04 8.52
CA GLU A 53 -34.59 -43.66 8.10
C GLU A 53 -35.06 -43.07 6.76
N GLU A 54 -35.58 -44.00 5.94
CA GLU A 54 -35.84 -44.01 4.51
C GLU A 54 -37.31 -43.60 4.18
N PRO A 55 -37.77 -43.62 2.91
CA PRO A 55 -38.63 -42.60 2.31
C PRO A 55 -40.13 -42.88 2.41
N VAL A 56 -40.94 -41.85 2.11
CA VAL A 56 -42.38 -41.99 1.91
C VAL A 56 -42.70 -41.83 0.42
N GLU A 57 -43.08 -42.94 -0.21
CA GLU A 57 -43.88 -43.00 -1.43
C GLU A 57 -45.37 -42.79 -1.09
N GLU A 58 -46.09 -42.03 -1.90
CA GLU A 58 -47.55 -42.08 -2.16
C GLU A 58 -47.84 -40.96 -3.18
N GLU A 59 -48.70 -41.05 -4.20
CA GLU A 59 -49.61 -42.08 -4.68
C GLU A 59 -50.03 -41.64 -6.10
N LEU A 60 -50.20 -42.60 -7.02
CA LEU A 60 -50.72 -42.38 -8.38
C LEU A 60 -52.24 -42.23 -8.35
N VAL A 61 -52.76 -41.20 -9.02
CA VAL A 61 -54.17 -41.13 -9.43
C VAL A 61 -54.22 -40.81 -10.92
N GLU A 62 -54.48 -41.85 -11.73
CA GLU A 62 -55.06 -41.71 -13.06
C GLU A 62 -56.58 -41.62 -12.92
N GLU A 63 -57.24 -40.79 -13.74
CA GLU A 63 -58.44 -41.14 -14.50
C GLU A 63 -58.80 -40.04 -15.52
N PRO A 64 -59.54 -40.39 -16.59
CA PRO A 64 -59.41 -39.80 -17.92
C PRO A 64 -60.55 -38.84 -18.28
N LEU A 65 -60.33 -37.94 -19.25
CA LEU A 65 -61.41 -37.30 -19.99
C LEU A 65 -61.04 -37.16 -21.47
N GLU A 66 -61.66 -38.00 -22.28
CA GLU A 66 -61.92 -37.74 -23.70
C GLU A 66 -62.95 -36.61 -23.81
N GLU A 67 -62.69 -35.63 -24.68
CA GLU A 67 -63.77 -34.96 -25.42
C GLU A 67 -63.27 -34.51 -26.79
N GLU A 68 -64.04 -34.86 -27.81
CA GLU A 68 -63.86 -34.57 -29.23
C GLU A 68 -64.07 -33.08 -29.58
N VAL A 69 -63.84 -32.78 -30.87
CA VAL A 69 -64.36 -31.64 -31.67
C VAL A 69 -63.43 -30.42 -31.70
N ALA A 70 -63.03 -29.80 -32.81
CA ALA A 70 -63.46 -29.85 -34.20
C ALA A 70 -62.28 -29.57 -35.14
N GLU A 71 -62.36 -30.18 -36.32
CA GLU A 71 -61.63 -29.81 -37.52
C GLU A 71 -62.20 -28.47 -38.04
N GLU A 72 -61.47 -27.37 -37.87
CA GLU A 72 -61.74 -26.10 -38.57
C GLU A 72 -60.59 -25.78 -39.53
N VAL A 73 -60.94 -25.92 -40.81
CA VAL A 73 -60.22 -25.39 -41.97
C VAL A 73 -60.35 -23.87 -41.92
N MET A 74 -59.25 -23.16 -41.67
CA MET A 74 -59.19 -21.71 -41.91
C MET A 74 -58.29 -21.42 -43.10
N GLU A 75 -58.91 -20.71 -44.04
CA GLU A 75 -58.40 -20.29 -45.34
C GLU A 75 -57.18 -19.37 -45.20
N GLU A 76 -56.16 -19.62 -46.02
CA GLU A 76 -55.02 -18.71 -46.17
C GLU A 76 -55.46 -17.44 -46.91
N GLU A 77 -55.41 -16.29 -46.23
CA GLU A 77 -55.36 -14.99 -46.90
C GLU A 77 -53.90 -14.63 -47.24
N PRO A 78 -53.63 -14.06 -48.43
CA PRO A 78 -52.27 -13.91 -48.94
C PRO A 78 -51.53 -12.77 -48.25
N VAL A 79 -50.41 -13.09 -47.60
CA VAL A 79 -49.44 -12.08 -47.15
C VAL A 79 -48.82 -11.41 -48.37
N LEU A 80 -48.99 -10.09 -48.44
CA LEU A 80 -48.48 -9.18 -49.45
C LEU A 80 -46.95 -9.34 -49.60
N LEU A 81 -46.55 -10.07 -50.64
CA LEU A 81 -45.17 -10.25 -51.07
C LEU A 81 -44.62 -8.88 -51.50
N MET A 82 -43.80 -8.24 -50.66
CA MET A 82 -42.91 -7.19 -51.14
C MET A 82 -41.93 -7.83 -52.12
N LEU A 83 -42.13 -7.53 -53.40
CA LEU A 83 -41.29 -7.96 -54.51
C LEU A 83 -39.84 -7.54 -54.25
N ALA A 84 -39.02 -8.49 -53.84
CA ALA A 84 -37.57 -8.40 -53.99
C ALA A 84 -37.25 -8.31 -55.50
N PRO A 85 -36.28 -7.49 -55.93
CA PRO A 85 -35.90 -7.42 -57.32
C PRO A 85 -35.41 -8.80 -57.79
N GLU A 86 -35.93 -9.25 -58.93
CA GLU A 86 -35.58 -10.54 -59.54
C GLU A 86 -34.06 -10.66 -59.75
N PRO A 87 -33.45 -11.84 -59.48
CA PRO A 87 -32.05 -12.06 -59.73
C PRO A 87 -31.80 -12.08 -61.24
N GLN A 88 -31.24 -10.99 -61.78
CA GLN A 88 -30.61 -11.03 -63.09
C GLN A 88 -29.23 -11.66 -62.94
N ASN A 89 -29.09 -12.98 -63.15
CA ASN A 89 -27.88 -13.44 -63.83
C ASN A 89 -27.99 -14.82 -64.48
N GLN A 90 -27.63 -14.85 -65.76
CA GLN A 90 -27.42 -16.05 -66.56
C GLN A 90 -26.02 -16.62 -66.23
N GLY A 91 -25.95 -17.86 -65.71
CA GLY A 91 -24.80 -18.75 -65.92
C GLY A 91 -23.43 -18.47 -65.27
N GLN A 92 -23.26 -17.49 -64.36
CA GLN A 92 -22.00 -17.36 -63.61
C GLN A 92 -21.98 -18.28 -62.37
N ALA A 93 -21.07 -19.25 -62.35
CA ALA A 93 -20.80 -20.10 -61.19
C ALA A 93 -20.01 -19.32 -60.12
N GLY A 94 -20.66 -18.98 -59.01
CA GLY A 94 -20.03 -18.47 -57.78
C GLY A 94 -19.43 -19.60 -56.95
N THR A 95 -19.29 -19.40 -55.62
CA THR A 95 -18.95 -20.47 -54.68
C THR A 95 -20.12 -20.83 -53.74
N THR A 96 -19.92 -21.73 -52.78
CA THR A 96 -20.93 -22.15 -51.79
C THR A 96 -20.31 -22.19 -50.39
N LEU A 97 -21.14 -22.08 -49.36
CA LEU A 97 -20.72 -22.16 -47.96
C LEU A 97 -21.51 -23.21 -47.22
N SER A 98 -20.84 -23.88 -46.27
CA SER A 98 -21.47 -24.56 -45.15
C SER A 98 -20.82 -24.07 -43.87
N ALA A 99 -21.58 -23.99 -42.77
CA ALA A 99 -21.05 -23.49 -41.51
C ALA A 99 -21.65 -24.24 -40.33
N ARG A 100 -20.87 -24.31 -39.25
CA ARG A 100 -21.29 -24.81 -37.93
C ARG A 100 -20.89 -23.82 -36.86
N ILE A 101 -21.64 -23.78 -35.78
CA ILE A 101 -21.37 -22.92 -34.63
C ILE A 101 -21.42 -23.74 -33.34
N THR A 102 -20.51 -23.45 -32.42
CA THR A 102 -20.60 -23.91 -31.03
C THR A 102 -20.97 -22.74 -30.13
N ALA A 103 -21.61 -23.03 -29.01
CA ALA A 103 -22.04 -22.01 -28.05
C ALA A 103 -21.92 -22.54 -26.63
N LYS A 104 -21.24 -21.78 -25.76
CA LYS A 104 -21.14 -22.05 -24.33
C LYS A 104 -21.38 -20.74 -23.58
N GLY A 105 -22.43 -20.70 -22.78
CA GLY A 105 -22.68 -19.58 -21.90
C GLY A 105 -21.64 -19.49 -20.79
N PHE A 106 -21.34 -18.27 -20.35
CA PHE A 106 -20.48 -18.00 -19.22
C PHE A 106 -21.09 -16.93 -18.32
N TRP A 107 -20.68 -16.95 -17.06
CA TRP A 107 -21.02 -15.93 -16.07
C TRP A 107 -19.81 -15.76 -15.17
N TYR A 108 -19.24 -14.56 -15.19
CA TYR A 108 -18.03 -14.20 -14.47
C TYR A 108 -18.33 -13.11 -13.43
N ARG A 109 -17.62 -13.20 -12.31
CA ARG A 109 -17.43 -12.11 -11.36
C ARG A 109 -15.93 -11.87 -11.24
N ASP A 110 -15.49 -10.69 -11.61
CA ASP A 110 -14.09 -10.31 -11.58
C ASP A 110 -13.87 -9.21 -10.56
N TYR A 111 -12.69 -9.23 -9.94
CA TYR A 111 -12.29 -8.23 -8.96
C TYR A 111 -11.05 -7.48 -9.46
N ASP A 112 -11.13 -6.16 -9.40
CA ASP A 112 -10.00 -5.26 -9.58
C ASP A 112 -9.56 -4.73 -8.23
N TRP A 113 -8.26 -4.47 -8.09
CA TRP A 113 -7.67 -4.01 -6.83
C TRP A 113 -6.89 -2.71 -7.04
N THR A 114 -6.98 -1.83 -6.05
CA THR A 114 -6.11 -0.65 -5.93
C THR A 114 -5.40 -0.69 -4.59
N ILE A 115 -4.27 0.01 -4.52
CA ILE A 115 -3.44 0.12 -3.32
C ILE A 115 -3.05 1.58 -3.10
N GLU A 116 -3.16 2.03 -1.86
CA GLU A 116 -2.73 3.35 -1.40
C GLU A 116 -1.77 3.16 -0.22
N LYS A 117 -0.66 3.87 -0.25
CA LYS A 117 0.36 3.86 0.78
C LYS A 117 0.56 5.25 1.32
N THR A 118 0.47 5.38 2.64
CA THR A 118 0.74 6.64 3.35
C THR A 118 1.77 6.43 4.45
N GLY A 119 2.49 7.50 4.77
CA GLY A 119 3.37 7.59 5.94
C GLY A 119 2.95 8.76 6.82
N SER A 120 3.22 8.67 8.11
CA SER A 120 2.87 9.73 9.07
C SER A 120 3.60 11.05 8.84
N VAL A 121 4.73 11.01 8.13
CA VAL A 121 5.56 12.15 7.72
C VAL A 121 6.18 11.89 6.35
N ASP A 122 6.43 12.95 5.59
CA ASP A 122 7.18 12.95 4.31
C ASP A 122 8.56 13.60 4.43
N GLU A 123 8.81 14.34 5.52
CA GLU A 123 10.09 14.95 5.84
C GLU A 123 10.49 14.72 7.31
N LEU A 124 11.79 14.52 7.54
CA LEU A 124 12.39 14.43 8.85
C LEU A 124 13.69 15.24 8.90
N THR A 125 13.97 15.87 10.04
CA THR A 125 15.30 16.40 10.35
C THR A 125 15.86 15.59 11.51
N LEU A 126 16.96 14.88 11.28
CA LEU A 126 17.66 14.08 12.29
C LEU A 126 19.10 14.55 12.43
N TYR A 127 19.68 14.41 13.62
CA TYR A 127 21.11 14.60 13.80
C TYR A 127 21.89 13.30 13.62
N VAL A 128 23.21 13.41 13.49
CA VAL A 128 24.08 12.24 13.33
C VAL A 128 23.88 11.28 14.50
N GLY A 129 23.57 10.02 14.18
CA GLY A 129 23.31 8.98 15.17
C GLY A 129 21.87 8.89 15.69
N GLU A 130 21.00 9.82 15.33
CA GLU A 130 19.59 9.79 15.74
C GLU A 130 18.74 8.88 14.85
N THR A 131 17.69 8.32 15.45
CA THR A 131 16.66 7.54 14.77
C THR A 131 15.31 8.23 14.96
N ALA A 132 14.38 7.95 14.05
CA ALA A 132 12.99 8.34 14.20
C ALA A 132 12.06 7.24 13.68
N THR A 133 10.90 7.13 14.31
CA THR A 133 9.87 6.19 13.89
C THR A 133 8.94 6.85 12.89
N VAL A 134 8.65 6.16 11.79
CA VAL A 134 7.61 6.52 10.83
C VAL A 134 6.54 5.44 10.86
N ASP A 135 5.29 5.85 10.99
CA ASP A 135 4.14 4.94 10.93
C ASP A 135 3.60 4.94 9.51
N TYR A 136 3.39 3.75 8.96
CA TYR A 136 2.88 3.53 7.62
C TYR A 136 1.49 2.92 7.67
N SER A 137 0.66 3.30 6.71
CA SER A 137 -0.63 2.68 6.43
C SER A 137 -0.69 2.24 4.96
N VAL A 138 -1.06 0.98 4.73
CA VAL A 138 -1.30 0.42 3.41
C VAL A 138 -2.77 0.03 3.33
N VAL A 139 -3.51 0.65 2.42
CA VAL A 139 -4.92 0.38 2.18
C VAL A 139 -5.05 -0.27 0.81
N VAL A 140 -5.63 -1.46 0.77
CA VAL A 140 -6.09 -2.06 -0.50
C VAL A 140 -7.60 -1.94 -0.61
N THR A 141 -8.08 -1.63 -1.81
CA THR A 141 -9.51 -1.51 -2.12
C THR A 141 -9.84 -2.44 -3.28
N ALA A 142 -10.89 -3.25 -3.12
CA ALA A 142 -11.41 -4.07 -4.21
C ALA A 142 -12.63 -3.40 -4.87
N SER A 143 -12.73 -3.50 -6.19
CA SER A 143 -13.92 -3.24 -6.97
C SER A 143 -14.36 -4.50 -7.71
N MET A 144 -15.65 -4.66 -7.91
CA MET A 144 -16.24 -5.87 -8.49
C MET A 144 -16.98 -5.54 -9.77
N GLU A 145 -16.78 -6.36 -10.80
CA GLU A 145 -17.57 -6.38 -12.03
C GLU A 145 -18.20 -7.76 -12.23
N GLU A 146 -19.47 -7.79 -12.63
CA GLU A 146 -20.16 -9.02 -13.03
C GLU A 146 -20.60 -8.90 -14.47
N PHE A 147 -20.33 -9.94 -15.25
CA PHE A 147 -20.74 -9.99 -16.64
C PHE A 147 -21.03 -11.43 -17.09
N ALA A 148 -21.92 -11.55 -18.06
CA ALA A 148 -22.36 -12.81 -18.61
C ALA A 148 -22.37 -12.74 -20.13
N GLY A 149 -22.30 -13.89 -20.78
CA GLY A 149 -22.25 -13.92 -22.23
C GLY A 149 -22.22 -15.32 -22.80
N VAL A 150 -21.91 -15.38 -24.09
CA VAL A 150 -21.69 -16.62 -24.83
C VAL A 150 -20.38 -16.55 -25.59
N LYS A 151 -19.62 -17.64 -25.53
CA LYS A 151 -18.44 -17.84 -26.37
C LYS A 151 -18.51 -19.14 -27.11
N GLY A 152 -17.80 -19.19 -28.23
CA GLY A 152 -17.77 -20.36 -29.07
C GLY A 152 -16.96 -20.13 -30.33
N GLN A 153 -17.14 -21.02 -31.30
CA GLN A 153 -16.38 -21.01 -32.54
C GLN A 153 -17.32 -21.22 -33.72
N ILE A 154 -17.16 -20.42 -34.78
CA ILE A 154 -17.87 -20.56 -36.05
C ILE A 154 -16.89 -21.13 -37.07
N CYS A 155 -17.12 -22.35 -37.53
CA CYS A 155 -16.33 -22.97 -38.58
C CYS A 155 -17.08 -22.90 -39.92
N VAL A 156 -16.43 -22.34 -40.94
CA VAL A 156 -16.98 -22.11 -42.27
C VAL A 156 -16.15 -22.91 -43.27
N LEU A 157 -16.82 -23.76 -44.05
CA LEU A 157 -16.23 -24.52 -45.16
C LEU A 157 -16.70 -23.93 -46.49
N ASN A 158 -15.74 -23.59 -47.35
CA ASN A 158 -16.00 -23.22 -48.73
C ASN A 158 -16.16 -24.48 -49.59
N GLY A 159 -17.41 -24.78 -49.97
CA GLY A 159 -17.75 -26.00 -50.71
C GLY A 159 -17.67 -25.89 -52.24
N GLY A 160 -17.29 -24.73 -52.78
CA GLY A 160 -17.22 -24.50 -54.23
C GLY A 160 -15.80 -24.40 -54.78
N ASP A 161 -15.71 -24.14 -56.09
CA ASP A 161 -14.47 -24.18 -56.87
C ASP A 161 -13.74 -22.82 -56.95
N ARG A 162 -14.23 -21.79 -56.24
CA ARG A 162 -13.65 -20.44 -56.22
C ARG A 162 -13.40 -19.99 -54.78
N PRO A 163 -12.37 -19.15 -54.53
CA PRO A 163 -12.22 -18.49 -53.24
C PRO A 163 -13.46 -17.66 -52.88
N THR A 164 -13.74 -17.52 -51.58
CA THR A 164 -14.77 -16.61 -51.10
C THR A 164 -14.41 -15.15 -51.39
N GLU A 165 -15.42 -14.30 -51.52
CA GLU A 165 -15.25 -12.85 -51.58
C GLU A 165 -16.13 -12.19 -50.52
N GLY A 166 -15.55 -11.27 -49.74
CA GLY A 166 -16.28 -10.54 -48.70
C GLY A 166 -16.83 -11.45 -47.60
N LEU A 167 -16.12 -12.52 -47.23
CA LEU A 167 -16.52 -13.39 -46.13
C LEU A 167 -16.71 -12.55 -44.85
N GLU A 168 -17.89 -12.63 -44.27
CA GLU A 168 -18.29 -11.90 -43.08
C GLU A 168 -19.16 -12.79 -42.19
N LEU A 169 -18.89 -12.79 -40.89
CA LEU A 169 -19.66 -13.54 -39.90
C LEU A 169 -20.26 -12.57 -38.91
N ASN A 170 -21.58 -12.62 -38.72
CA ASN A 170 -22.30 -11.80 -37.75
C ASN A 170 -23.06 -12.70 -36.76
N PRO A 171 -22.40 -13.26 -35.73
CA PRO A 171 -23.08 -13.91 -34.62
C PRO A 171 -23.92 -12.91 -33.81
N ARG A 172 -25.11 -13.34 -33.40
CA ARG A 172 -26.00 -12.58 -32.50
C ARG A 172 -26.72 -13.52 -31.56
N VAL A 173 -26.97 -13.03 -30.35
CA VAL A 173 -27.76 -13.74 -29.35
C VAL A 173 -29.24 -13.52 -29.64
N LEU A 174 -29.99 -14.60 -29.55
CA LEU A 174 -31.43 -14.60 -29.52
C LEU A 174 -31.90 -15.14 -28.18
N PHE A 175 -33.03 -14.65 -27.71
CA PHE A 175 -33.65 -15.10 -26.49
C PHE A 175 -35.14 -15.38 -26.69
N LYS A 176 -35.73 -16.16 -25.80
CA LYS A 176 -37.19 -16.31 -25.70
C LYS A 176 -37.61 -16.44 -24.24
N ASN A 177 -38.71 -15.79 -23.89
CA ASN A 177 -39.37 -15.87 -22.58
C ASN A 177 -40.73 -16.54 -22.73
N GLY A 178 -40.85 -17.79 -22.27
CA GLY A 178 -42.10 -18.55 -22.39
C GLY A 178 -42.37 -19.06 -23.82
N PRO A 179 -43.65 -19.29 -24.19
CA PRO A 179 -44.02 -19.82 -25.50
C PRO A 179 -43.91 -18.73 -26.57
N GLY A 180 -43.06 -18.94 -27.58
CA GLY A 180 -42.86 -18.01 -28.69
C GLY A 180 -41.59 -18.31 -29.49
N PRO A 181 -41.40 -17.66 -30.65
CA PRO A 181 -40.16 -17.75 -31.41
C PRO A 181 -39.02 -17.04 -30.66
N PHE A 182 -37.79 -17.41 -30.97
CA PHE A 182 -36.61 -16.65 -30.53
C PHE A 182 -36.58 -15.28 -31.22
N GLU A 183 -36.28 -14.24 -30.46
CA GLU A 183 -36.09 -12.89 -30.96
C GLU A 183 -34.65 -12.38 -30.69
N PRO A 184 -34.08 -11.51 -31.54
CA PRO A 184 -32.74 -10.97 -31.31
C PRO A 184 -32.67 -10.19 -30.00
N LEU A 185 -31.67 -10.48 -29.18
CA LEU A 185 -31.36 -9.68 -27.99
C LEU A 185 -30.68 -8.37 -28.44
N PRO A 186 -31.28 -7.19 -28.18
CA PRO A 186 -30.71 -5.93 -28.64
C PRO A 186 -29.27 -5.72 -28.16
N GLY A 187 -28.37 -5.36 -29.08
CA GLY A 187 -26.96 -5.09 -28.77
C GLY A 187 -26.06 -6.32 -28.63
N ALA A 188 -26.61 -7.52 -28.43
CA ALA A 188 -25.85 -8.75 -28.25
C ALA A 188 -25.43 -9.37 -29.59
N THR A 189 -24.54 -8.70 -30.32
CA THR A 189 -23.99 -9.16 -31.60
C THR A 189 -22.56 -8.70 -31.78
N THR A 190 -21.76 -9.49 -32.49
CA THR A 190 -20.43 -9.06 -32.95
C THR A 190 -20.27 -9.33 -34.44
N LYS A 191 -19.29 -8.65 -35.04
CA LYS A 191 -18.95 -8.77 -36.46
C LYS A 191 -17.51 -9.24 -36.59
N ILE A 192 -17.32 -10.36 -37.26
CA ILE A 192 -16.01 -10.94 -37.56
C ILE A 192 -15.77 -10.82 -39.06
N THR A 193 -14.67 -10.16 -39.42
CA THR A 193 -14.18 -10.07 -40.80
C THR A 193 -12.85 -10.83 -40.87
N PRO A 194 -12.85 -12.08 -41.36
CA PRO A 194 -11.64 -12.85 -41.55
C PRO A 194 -10.59 -12.08 -42.36
N ALA A 195 -9.34 -12.09 -41.88
CA ALA A 195 -8.24 -11.43 -42.57
C ALA A 195 -7.93 -12.06 -43.95
N GLU A 196 -8.23 -13.35 -44.09
CA GLU A 196 -8.05 -14.11 -45.33
C GLU A 196 -9.37 -14.70 -45.82
N GLN A 197 -9.52 -14.77 -47.14
CA GLN A 197 -10.65 -15.44 -47.79
C GLN A 197 -10.39 -16.95 -47.89
N LEU A 198 -11.45 -17.75 -47.82
CA LEU A 198 -11.33 -19.21 -47.88
C LEU A 198 -11.20 -19.66 -49.33
N GLY A 199 -10.09 -20.34 -49.65
CA GLY A 199 -9.92 -21.02 -50.94
C GLY A 199 -10.92 -22.18 -51.15
N PRO A 200 -10.98 -22.75 -52.37
CA PRO A 200 -11.82 -23.92 -52.67
C PRO A 200 -11.54 -25.08 -51.72
N GLY A 201 -12.57 -25.63 -51.08
CA GLY A 201 -12.46 -26.73 -50.13
C GLY A 201 -11.82 -26.37 -48.78
N ALA A 202 -11.44 -25.11 -48.55
CA ALA A 202 -10.81 -24.69 -47.31
C ALA A 202 -11.85 -24.47 -46.19
N GLU A 203 -11.47 -24.81 -44.95
CA GLU A 203 -12.23 -24.54 -43.74
C GLU A 203 -11.46 -23.52 -42.87
N GLY A 204 -12.18 -22.52 -42.36
CA GLY A 204 -11.67 -21.58 -41.35
C GLY A 204 -12.59 -21.56 -40.14
N CYS A 205 -12.00 -21.57 -38.95
CA CYS A 205 -12.72 -21.50 -37.68
C CYS A 205 -12.37 -20.19 -36.96
N TYR A 206 -13.41 -19.50 -36.48
CA TYR A 206 -13.29 -18.18 -35.89
C TYR A 206 -13.96 -18.16 -34.53
N ASP A 207 -13.18 -17.82 -33.50
CA ASP A 207 -13.70 -17.68 -32.14
C ASP A 207 -14.53 -16.41 -32.02
N PHE A 208 -15.58 -16.46 -31.22
CA PHE A 208 -16.41 -15.32 -30.89
C PHE A 208 -16.74 -15.30 -29.40
N GLU A 209 -16.95 -14.10 -28.89
CA GLU A 209 -17.45 -13.84 -27.55
C GLU A 209 -18.45 -12.67 -27.63
N ILE A 210 -19.61 -12.83 -27.01
CA ILE A 210 -20.66 -11.80 -26.94
C ILE A 210 -21.11 -11.70 -25.49
N GLU A 211 -20.80 -10.59 -24.85
CA GLU A 211 -21.33 -10.20 -23.55
C GLU A 211 -22.74 -9.61 -23.71
N PHE A 212 -23.62 -9.92 -22.76
CA PHE A 212 -24.97 -9.39 -22.74
C PHE A 212 -25.56 -9.45 -21.32
N GLU A 213 -26.51 -8.56 -21.05
CA GLU A 213 -27.29 -8.57 -19.81
C GLU A 213 -28.30 -9.73 -19.83
N PRO A 214 -28.22 -10.70 -18.90
CA PRO A 214 -29.16 -11.81 -18.85
C PRO A 214 -30.61 -11.35 -18.61
N VAL A 215 -31.50 -11.79 -19.49
CA VAL A 215 -32.95 -11.71 -19.29
C VAL A 215 -33.39 -12.85 -18.34
N PRO A 216 -34.03 -12.55 -17.19
CA PRO A 216 -34.46 -13.56 -16.23
C PRO A 216 -35.46 -14.57 -16.84
N GLY A 217 -35.19 -15.86 -16.66
CA GLY A 217 -36.05 -16.95 -17.14
C GLY A 217 -36.00 -17.22 -18.65
N ALA A 218 -35.11 -16.52 -19.38
CA ALA A 218 -34.98 -16.70 -20.82
C ALA A 218 -34.24 -17.99 -21.19
N ASN A 219 -34.61 -18.55 -22.34
CA ASN A 219 -33.79 -19.53 -23.05
C ASN A 219 -33.00 -18.80 -24.13
N TYR A 220 -31.75 -19.19 -24.35
CA TYR A 220 -30.85 -18.52 -25.29
C TYR A 220 -30.41 -19.41 -26.44
N LYS A 221 -30.17 -18.77 -27.58
CA LYS A 221 -29.58 -19.33 -28.78
C LYS A 221 -28.66 -18.30 -29.39
N VAL A 222 -27.61 -18.73 -30.08
CA VAL A 222 -26.82 -17.87 -30.96
C VAL A 222 -27.01 -18.36 -32.39
N ASP A 223 -27.33 -17.46 -33.31
CA ASP A 223 -27.20 -17.72 -34.75
C ASP A 223 -26.04 -16.88 -35.30
N ALA A 224 -25.41 -17.36 -36.37
CA ALA A 224 -24.36 -16.61 -37.06
C ALA A 224 -24.70 -16.46 -38.53
N ARG A 225 -24.98 -15.24 -38.97
CA ARG A 225 -25.13 -14.95 -40.41
C ARG A 225 -23.76 -14.94 -41.06
N VAL A 226 -23.45 -15.99 -41.81
CA VAL A 226 -22.21 -16.12 -42.58
C VAL A 226 -22.50 -15.75 -44.02
N THR A 227 -21.89 -14.68 -44.53
CA THR A 227 -22.17 -14.18 -45.88
C THR A 227 -20.91 -14.02 -46.71
N ILE A 228 -21.07 -14.19 -48.03
CA ILE A 228 -20.11 -13.85 -49.08
C ILE A 228 -20.85 -13.11 -50.19
N THR A 229 -20.14 -12.32 -50.98
CA THR A 229 -20.73 -11.58 -52.12
C THR A 229 -20.70 -12.37 -53.43
N ASN A 230 -19.93 -13.46 -53.50
CA ASN A 230 -19.81 -14.32 -54.68
C ASN A 230 -20.52 -15.68 -54.50
N HIS A 231 -21.59 -15.72 -53.70
CA HIS A 231 -22.40 -16.93 -53.53
C HIS A 231 -23.12 -17.32 -54.84
N SER A 232 -23.11 -18.61 -55.16
CA SER A 232 -23.83 -19.15 -56.32
C SER A 232 -25.34 -18.88 -56.19
N GLY A 233 -25.93 -18.27 -57.23
CA GLY A 233 -27.34 -17.85 -57.22
C GLY A 233 -27.61 -16.48 -56.58
N TRP A 234 -26.62 -15.87 -55.92
CA TRP A 234 -26.76 -14.60 -55.19
C TRP A 234 -25.54 -13.68 -55.39
N LEU A 235 -25.09 -13.56 -56.64
CA LEU A 235 -23.89 -12.79 -56.98
C LEU A 235 -24.09 -11.29 -56.72
N GLY A 236 -23.10 -10.67 -56.08
CA GLY A 236 -23.08 -9.25 -55.72
C GLY A 236 -23.90 -8.89 -54.48
N VAL A 237 -24.61 -9.85 -53.88
CA VAL A 237 -25.43 -9.65 -52.67
C VAL A 237 -24.88 -10.52 -51.54
N PRO A 238 -24.62 -9.97 -50.34
CA PRO A 238 -24.21 -10.79 -49.20
C PRO A 238 -25.22 -11.90 -48.90
N PHE A 239 -24.79 -13.15 -49.09
CA PHE A 239 -25.64 -14.32 -48.91
C PHE A 239 -24.83 -15.51 -48.37
N GLY A 240 -25.47 -16.36 -47.57
CA GLY A 240 -24.89 -17.60 -47.07
C GLY A 240 -25.69 -18.23 -45.92
N PRO A 241 -25.14 -19.26 -45.27
CA PRO A 241 -25.83 -20.01 -44.22
C PRO A 241 -25.95 -19.21 -42.92
N SER A 242 -26.89 -19.64 -42.07
CA SER A 242 -27.09 -19.09 -40.73
C SER A 242 -27.18 -20.21 -39.69
N PRO A 243 -26.06 -20.92 -39.39
CA PRO A 243 -26.07 -21.95 -38.37
C PRO A 243 -26.45 -21.36 -37.01
N ASP A 244 -27.03 -22.19 -36.16
CA ASP A 244 -27.42 -21.82 -34.80
C ASP A 244 -27.04 -22.89 -33.78
N ALA A 245 -26.93 -22.47 -32.52
CA ALA A 245 -26.72 -23.35 -31.38
C ALA A 245 -27.42 -22.78 -30.13
N ASP A 246 -28.14 -23.66 -29.43
CA ASP A 246 -28.70 -23.36 -28.11
C ASP A 246 -27.58 -23.31 -27.05
N PHE A 247 -27.75 -22.46 -26.04
CA PHE A 247 -26.86 -22.43 -24.87
C PHE A 247 -27.63 -22.03 -23.61
N SER A 248 -27.09 -22.41 -22.47
CA SER A 248 -27.51 -21.93 -21.16
C SER A 248 -26.38 -21.12 -20.53
N LEU A 249 -26.73 -20.08 -19.78
CA LEU A 249 -25.78 -19.46 -18.87
C LEU A 249 -25.39 -20.49 -17.80
N SER A 250 -24.14 -20.44 -17.37
CA SER A 250 -23.65 -21.32 -16.31
C SER A 250 -24.46 -21.05 -15.03
N ASN A 251 -24.89 -22.10 -14.33
CA ASN A 251 -25.47 -21.97 -12.98
C ASN A 251 -24.39 -21.77 -11.90
N GLN A 252 -23.12 -21.96 -12.28
CA GLN A 252 -21.95 -21.70 -11.47
C GLN A 252 -21.27 -20.47 -12.03
N MET A 253 -21.35 -19.36 -11.29
CA MET A 253 -20.57 -18.17 -11.53
C MET A 253 -19.10 -18.50 -11.28
N VAL A 254 -18.24 -18.13 -12.24
CA VAL A 254 -16.80 -18.26 -12.07
C VAL A 254 -16.29 -16.95 -11.48
N VAL A 255 -15.64 -17.03 -10.32
CA VAL A 255 -15.03 -15.88 -9.65
C VAL A 255 -13.54 -15.86 -10.00
N THR A 256 -13.02 -14.69 -10.37
CA THR A 256 -11.60 -14.46 -10.66
C THR A 256 -11.06 -13.31 -9.81
N ASN A 257 -9.76 -13.34 -9.53
CA ASN A 257 -9.03 -12.28 -8.83
C ASN A 257 -9.58 -11.94 -7.44
N GLU A 258 -10.21 -12.92 -6.77
CA GLU A 258 -10.81 -12.73 -5.45
C GLU A 258 -9.78 -12.47 -4.35
N CYS A 259 -8.51 -12.83 -4.59
CA CYS A 259 -7.42 -12.66 -3.63
C CYS A 259 -6.19 -12.02 -4.27
N ILE A 260 -5.45 -11.27 -3.45
CA ILE A 260 -4.16 -10.66 -3.79
C ILE A 260 -3.11 -10.98 -2.72
N ASP A 261 -1.87 -11.19 -3.14
CA ASP A 261 -0.71 -11.32 -2.25
C ASP A 261 0.00 -9.97 -2.12
N LEU A 262 0.12 -9.45 -0.89
CA LEU A 262 0.70 -8.13 -0.61
C LEU A 262 2.13 -8.24 -0.07
N THR A 263 2.98 -7.34 -0.55
CA THR A 263 4.35 -7.16 -0.05
C THR A 263 4.68 -5.69 0.12
N ASP A 264 5.68 -5.40 0.93
CA ASP A 264 6.17 -4.07 1.23
C ASP A 264 7.69 -4.07 1.37
N SER A 265 8.38 -3.10 0.79
CA SER A 265 9.84 -3.11 0.71
C SER A 265 10.56 -2.95 2.06
N LEU A 266 9.90 -2.35 3.07
CA LEU A 266 10.49 -2.17 4.41
C LEU A 266 9.95 -3.19 5.41
N TYR A 267 8.70 -3.64 5.27
CA TYR A 267 8.10 -4.61 6.17
C TYR A 267 8.33 -6.07 5.72
N GLY A 268 8.32 -6.32 4.42
CA GLY A 268 8.35 -7.66 3.83
C GLY A 268 6.96 -8.14 3.41
N ASP A 269 6.62 -9.37 3.75
CA ASP A 269 5.35 -9.98 3.40
C ASP A 269 4.22 -9.47 4.31
N LEU A 270 3.13 -8.98 3.69
CA LEU A 270 1.90 -8.56 4.39
C LEU A 270 0.81 -9.65 4.32
N GLY A 271 1.04 -10.71 3.55
CA GLY A 271 0.17 -11.86 3.40
C GLY A 271 -0.86 -11.73 2.28
N THR A 272 -1.72 -12.75 2.19
CA THR A 272 -2.82 -12.80 1.22
C THR A 272 -4.07 -12.12 1.78
N VAL A 273 -4.71 -11.29 0.97
CA VAL A 273 -6.00 -10.64 1.26
C VAL A 273 -7.02 -11.10 0.24
N CYS A 274 -8.12 -11.67 0.69
CA CYS A 274 -9.26 -12.01 -0.14
C CYS A 274 -10.42 -11.05 0.09
N VAL A 275 -11.39 -11.02 -0.83
CA VAL A 275 -12.60 -10.18 -0.71
C VAL A 275 -13.36 -10.43 0.60
N GLY A 276 -13.32 -11.66 1.12
CA GLY A 276 -13.92 -12.01 2.42
C GLY A 276 -13.25 -11.37 3.65
N ASP A 277 -12.04 -10.83 3.51
CA ASP A 277 -11.28 -10.18 4.58
C ASP A 277 -11.50 -8.67 4.67
N LEU A 278 -12.24 -8.11 3.70
CA LEU A 278 -12.49 -6.68 3.53
C LEU A 278 -13.60 -6.18 4.46
N ASP A 279 -13.58 -4.88 4.74
CA ASP A 279 -14.62 -4.18 5.48
C ASP A 279 -15.84 -3.83 4.60
N GLU A 280 -16.80 -3.10 5.18
CA GLU A 280 -18.01 -2.65 4.49
C GLU A 280 -17.76 -1.70 3.30
N ASN A 281 -16.58 -1.10 3.21
CA ASN A 281 -16.16 -0.23 2.12
C ASN A 281 -15.31 -0.97 1.07
N MET A 282 -15.23 -2.30 1.15
CA MET A 282 -14.36 -3.13 0.31
C MET A 282 -12.87 -2.81 0.51
N GLN A 283 -12.48 -2.48 1.74
CA GLN A 283 -11.10 -2.11 2.08
C GLN A 283 -10.47 -3.02 3.11
N LYS A 284 -9.14 -3.14 3.03
CA LYS A 284 -8.30 -3.70 4.10
C LYS A 284 -7.13 -2.76 4.37
N THR A 285 -6.95 -2.43 5.65
CA THR A 285 -5.87 -1.57 6.12
C THR A 285 -4.83 -2.37 6.91
N PHE A 286 -3.56 -2.14 6.59
CA PHE A 286 -2.41 -2.62 7.33
C PHE A 286 -1.65 -1.43 7.91
N GLU A 287 -1.32 -1.49 9.19
CA GLU A 287 -0.55 -0.45 9.87
C GLU A 287 0.70 -1.06 10.48
N TYR A 288 1.84 -0.37 10.32
CA TYR A 288 3.09 -0.78 10.96
C TYR A 288 4.02 0.42 11.14
N SER A 289 4.96 0.29 12.06
CA SER A 289 5.99 1.30 12.32
C SER A 289 7.35 0.83 11.80
N TYR A 290 8.15 1.77 11.30
CA TYR A 290 9.52 1.53 10.86
C TYR A 290 10.48 2.52 11.53
N GLU A 291 11.57 2.01 12.11
CA GLU A 291 12.63 2.84 12.68
C GLU A 291 13.61 3.24 11.58
N VAL A 292 13.61 4.52 11.21
CA VAL A 292 14.59 5.10 10.30
C VAL A 292 15.96 5.00 10.97
N SER A 293 16.84 4.20 10.35
CA SER A 293 18.19 3.93 10.84
C SER A 293 19.02 5.21 10.96
N PRO A 294 20.02 5.23 11.87
CA PRO A 294 20.82 6.41 12.11
C PRO A 294 21.78 6.68 10.95
N PHE A 295 21.88 7.96 10.58
CA PHE A 295 22.81 8.40 9.56
C PHE A 295 24.14 8.79 10.22
N GLY A 296 25.25 8.22 9.73
CA GLY A 296 26.59 8.49 10.23
C GLY A 296 27.27 9.72 9.61
N VAL A 297 26.66 10.32 8.60
CA VAL A 297 27.18 11.48 7.87
C VAL A 297 26.04 12.47 7.68
N CYS A 298 26.34 13.77 7.66
CA CYS A 298 25.36 14.79 7.30
C CYS A 298 25.01 14.73 5.80
N GLY A 299 23.81 15.13 5.45
CA GLY A 299 23.32 15.09 4.08
C GLY A 299 21.81 14.93 3.99
N THR A 300 21.33 14.73 2.77
CA THR A 300 19.92 14.43 2.51
C THR A 300 19.79 12.99 2.01
N TYR A 301 18.85 12.25 2.57
CA TYR A 301 18.62 10.84 2.31
C TYR A 301 17.15 10.61 1.96
N GLY A 302 16.88 9.69 1.03
CA GLY A 302 15.54 9.18 0.76
C GLY A 302 15.38 7.82 1.42
N VAL A 303 14.32 7.66 2.22
CA VAL A 303 13.86 6.36 2.70
C VAL A 303 12.64 6.00 1.88
N ASP A 304 12.87 5.24 0.81
CA ASP A 304 11.82 4.79 -0.09
C ASP A 304 11.11 3.57 0.50
N ASN A 305 9.78 3.57 0.43
CA ASN A 305 8.96 2.46 0.87
C ASN A 305 7.84 2.20 -0.13
N THR A 306 7.82 1.02 -0.72
CA THR A 306 6.85 0.62 -1.75
C THR A 306 6.06 -0.58 -1.28
N ALA A 307 4.73 -0.44 -1.25
CA ALA A 307 3.81 -1.55 -1.09
C ALA A 307 3.34 -2.01 -2.47
N SER A 308 3.13 -3.30 -2.66
CA SER A 308 2.75 -3.89 -3.95
C SER A 308 1.89 -5.13 -3.74
N PHE A 309 1.03 -5.41 -4.70
CA PHE A 309 0.25 -6.64 -4.74
C PHE A 309 0.31 -7.32 -6.11
N VAL A 310 0.03 -8.61 -6.10
CA VAL A 310 -0.20 -9.45 -7.29
C VAL A 310 -1.47 -10.27 -7.04
N ALA A 311 -2.37 -10.36 -8.02
CA ALA A 311 -3.54 -11.23 -7.89
C ALA A 311 -3.14 -12.71 -7.91
N SER A 312 -3.77 -13.50 -7.04
CA SER A 312 -3.38 -14.90 -6.83
C SER A 312 -3.69 -15.79 -8.03
N ASP A 313 -4.77 -15.49 -8.77
CA ASP A 313 -5.22 -16.28 -9.92
C ASP A 313 -4.78 -15.71 -11.28
N ASP A 314 -4.35 -14.43 -11.32
CA ASP A 314 -3.78 -13.78 -12.48
C ASP A 314 -2.54 -12.95 -12.11
N PRO A 315 -1.32 -13.48 -12.30
CA PRO A 315 -0.09 -12.77 -11.95
C PRO A 315 0.18 -11.54 -12.83
N THR A 316 -0.65 -11.28 -13.85
CA THR A 316 -0.56 -10.07 -14.68
C THR A 316 -1.31 -8.88 -14.07
N GLN A 317 -2.26 -9.13 -13.17
CA GLN A 317 -2.94 -8.08 -12.42
C GLN A 317 -2.10 -7.73 -11.18
N THR A 318 -1.50 -6.54 -11.22
CA THR A 318 -0.59 -6.05 -10.18
C THR A 318 -0.85 -4.58 -9.90
N GLY A 319 -0.54 -4.13 -8.69
CA GLY A 319 -0.54 -2.72 -8.34
C GLY A 319 0.54 -2.40 -7.31
N SER A 320 0.94 -1.14 -7.24
CA SER A 320 1.94 -0.68 -6.29
C SER A 320 1.73 0.79 -5.95
N ASP A 321 2.01 1.16 -4.71
CA ASP A 321 2.08 2.56 -4.30
C ASP A 321 3.27 2.79 -3.37
N SER A 322 3.84 3.99 -3.40
CA SER A 322 5.11 4.32 -2.73
C SER A 322 5.02 5.57 -1.89
N TRP A 323 5.70 5.54 -0.75
CA TRP A 323 5.91 6.68 0.11
C TRP A 323 7.41 6.85 0.38
N THR A 324 7.93 8.05 0.13
CA THR A 324 9.33 8.38 0.37
C THR A 324 9.42 9.41 1.47
N VAL A 325 10.20 9.11 2.51
CA VAL A 325 10.55 10.08 3.56
C VAL A 325 11.88 10.73 3.21
N THR A 326 11.89 12.05 3.08
CA THR A 326 13.12 12.84 2.90
C THR A 326 13.71 13.16 4.26
N VAL A 327 14.86 12.57 4.57
CA VAL A 327 15.59 12.83 5.82
C VAL A 327 16.71 13.82 5.56
N THR A 328 16.69 14.94 6.26
CA THR A 328 17.77 15.92 6.27
C THR A 328 18.58 15.80 7.55
N VAL A 329 19.88 15.56 7.39
CA VAL A 329 20.86 15.55 8.47
C VAL A 329 21.73 16.79 8.33
N PRO A 330 21.54 17.83 9.17
CA PRO A 330 22.25 19.08 9.01
C PRO A 330 23.77 18.90 9.10
N CYS A 331 24.50 19.46 8.14
CA CYS A 331 25.94 19.58 8.27
C CYS A 331 26.25 20.70 9.25
N VAL A 332 26.92 20.35 10.34
CA VAL A 332 27.44 21.30 11.32
C VAL A 332 28.93 21.49 11.06
N ASP A 333 29.36 22.74 10.91
CA ASP A 333 30.76 23.09 10.67
C ASP A 333 31.62 22.90 11.94
N GLY A 334 32.93 22.78 11.77
CA GLY A 334 33.89 22.62 12.87
C GLY A 334 34.08 21.17 13.33
N CYS A 335 34.66 20.99 14.52
CA CYS A 335 34.86 19.67 15.15
C CYS A 335 35.06 19.86 16.65
N SER A 336 34.72 18.85 17.45
CA SER A 336 34.86 18.91 18.91
C SER A 336 36.19 18.34 19.40
N LEU A 337 36.65 18.85 20.54
CA LEU A 337 37.89 18.51 21.23
C LEU A 337 37.57 18.05 22.66
N THR A 338 38.32 17.05 23.14
CA THR A 338 38.04 16.43 24.44
C THR A 338 38.40 17.36 25.61
N PRO A 339 37.85 17.12 26.82
CA PRO A 339 38.28 17.85 28.03
C PRO A 339 39.80 17.77 28.28
N GLY A 340 40.47 16.69 27.84
CA GLY A 340 41.92 16.54 27.94
C GLY A 340 42.71 17.51 27.06
N TYR A 341 42.22 17.80 25.84
CA TYR A 341 42.80 18.83 24.98
C TYR A 341 42.74 20.20 25.68
N TRP A 342 41.55 20.59 26.15
CA TRP A 342 41.33 21.89 26.77
C TRP A 342 42.19 22.11 28.04
N LYS A 343 42.42 21.07 28.83
CA LYS A 343 43.32 21.12 30.00
C LYS A 343 44.76 21.47 29.65
N THR A 344 45.24 21.09 28.47
CA THR A 344 46.65 21.24 28.05
C THR A 344 46.91 22.45 27.16
N HIS A 345 45.87 23.01 26.54
CA HIS A 345 45.94 24.15 25.61
C HIS A 345 45.48 25.48 26.24
N SER A 346 45.51 25.58 27.58
CA SER A 346 45.33 26.85 28.31
C SER A 346 46.66 27.57 28.53
N MET A 347 46.63 28.78 29.10
CA MET A 347 47.84 29.54 29.45
C MET A 347 48.74 28.85 30.49
N TYR A 348 48.18 27.88 31.22
CA TYR A 348 48.85 27.11 32.26
C TYR A 348 49.32 25.73 31.77
N GLY A 349 48.86 25.33 30.58
CA GLY A 349 49.16 24.03 30.00
C GLY A 349 50.50 23.99 29.25
N PRO A 350 51.03 22.78 28.97
CA PRO A 350 52.29 22.61 28.26
C PRO A 350 52.16 22.70 26.72
N ALA A 351 50.94 22.67 26.18
CA ALA A 351 50.70 22.69 24.74
C ALA A 351 50.54 24.13 24.21
N ARG A 352 50.35 24.27 22.89
CA ARG A 352 50.08 25.58 22.28
C ARG A 352 48.78 26.14 22.84
N TYR A 353 48.78 27.42 23.21
CA TYR A 353 47.59 28.11 23.67
C TYR A 353 46.49 28.14 22.61
N ASP A 354 45.27 27.78 23.00
CA ASP A 354 44.06 27.88 22.17
C ASP A 354 43.29 29.16 22.49
N PRO A 355 43.05 30.06 21.52
CA PRO A 355 42.36 31.33 21.74
C PRO A 355 40.93 31.23 22.29
N ALA A 356 40.25 30.08 22.17
CA ALA A 356 38.90 29.91 22.73
C ALA A 356 38.87 30.13 24.25
N TRP A 357 39.97 29.84 24.94
CA TRP A 357 40.13 30.12 26.36
C TRP A 357 40.03 31.61 26.70
N ALA A 358 40.51 32.50 25.83
CA ALA A 358 40.40 33.94 26.02
C ALA A 358 38.96 34.45 25.90
N LEU A 359 38.10 33.74 25.17
CA LEU A 359 36.68 34.06 25.03
C LEU A 359 35.88 33.66 26.28
N LEU A 360 36.23 32.52 26.90
CA LEU A 360 35.59 32.03 28.12
C LEU A 360 36.14 32.70 29.40
N GLY A 361 37.45 32.97 29.43
CA GLY A 361 38.18 33.45 30.61
C GLY A 361 38.64 32.30 31.51
N GLU A 362 39.94 31.99 31.50
CA GLU A 362 40.52 30.87 32.26
C GLU A 362 40.52 31.07 33.77
N ASP A 363 40.69 32.34 34.18
CA ASP A 363 40.76 32.79 35.56
C ASP A 363 39.41 33.31 36.08
N GLU A 364 38.40 33.41 35.21
CA GLU A 364 37.04 33.77 35.62
C GLU A 364 36.47 32.68 36.52
N LEU A 365 35.71 33.12 37.54
CA LEU A 365 35.11 32.21 38.51
C LEU A 365 34.04 31.37 37.83
N PHE A 366 34.15 30.05 37.99
CA PHE A 366 33.13 29.12 37.52
C PHE A 366 31.97 29.12 38.51
N PHE A 367 30.92 29.88 38.18
CA PHE A 367 29.67 29.99 38.95
C PHE A 367 29.92 30.07 40.48
N HIS A 368 29.23 29.25 41.26
CA HIS A 368 29.33 29.20 42.71
C HIS A 368 30.40 28.23 43.24
N SER A 369 31.37 27.81 42.42
CA SER A 369 32.42 26.88 42.84
C SER A 369 33.51 27.50 43.72
N GLY A 370 33.73 28.82 43.59
CA GLY A 370 34.87 29.51 44.18
C GLY A 370 36.22 29.17 43.53
N LEU A 371 36.20 28.45 42.41
CA LEU A 371 37.36 28.08 41.60
C LEU A 371 37.25 28.75 40.23
N SER A 372 38.38 28.98 39.56
CA SER A 372 38.36 29.44 38.18
C SER A 372 37.94 28.35 37.20
N ASN A 373 37.52 28.71 35.99
CA ASN A 373 37.21 27.78 34.90
C ASN A 373 38.35 26.75 34.68
N TYR A 374 39.60 27.22 34.66
CA TYR A 374 40.76 26.32 34.56
C TYR A 374 40.90 25.39 35.77
N GLN A 375 40.77 25.92 36.99
CA GLN A 375 40.88 25.12 38.22
C GLN A 375 39.80 24.05 38.31
N VAL A 376 38.59 24.35 37.85
CA VAL A 376 37.49 23.38 37.80
C VAL A 376 37.83 22.19 36.92
N LEU A 377 38.33 22.39 35.69
CA LEU A 377 38.76 21.28 34.83
C LEU A 377 39.86 20.39 35.45
N TRP A 378 40.70 20.96 36.33
CA TRP A 378 41.74 20.21 37.04
C TRP A 378 41.29 19.61 38.37
N THR A 379 40.06 19.92 38.82
CA THR A 379 39.54 19.41 40.09
C THR A 379 38.95 18.01 39.89
N SER A 380 39.60 17.00 40.46
CA SER A 380 39.09 15.63 40.38
C SER A 380 37.69 15.52 41.00
N PRO A 381 36.69 14.92 40.31
CA PRO A 381 35.32 14.72 40.80
C PRO A 381 35.27 13.61 41.87
N SER A 382 35.98 13.81 42.97
CA SER A 382 36.22 12.84 44.02
C SER A 382 34.91 12.33 44.61
N GLY A 383 34.80 11.00 44.78
CA GLY A 383 33.60 10.36 45.31
C GLY A 383 32.38 10.43 44.37
N GLY A 384 32.58 10.71 43.08
CA GLY A 384 31.48 10.82 42.12
C GLY A 384 30.67 12.11 42.31
N ASN A 385 31.35 13.21 42.62
CA ASN A 385 30.75 14.53 42.80
C ASN A 385 30.14 15.01 41.47
N ALA A 386 28.81 14.96 41.37
CA ALA A 386 28.07 15.28 40.15
C ALA A 386 28.27 16.73 39.69
N TYR A 387 28.57 17.67 40.61
CA TYR A 387 28.88 19.05 40.25
C TYR A 387 30.11 19.13 39.35
N PHE A 388 31.22 18.48 39.75
CA PHE A 388 32.46 18.49 38.98
C PHE A 388 32.40 17.58 37.73
N ILE A 389 31.62 16.50 37.78
CA ILE A 389 31.38 15.65 36.59
C ILE A 389 30.71 16.48 35.48
N LEU A 390 29.62 17.19 35.80
CA LEU A 390 28.95 18.05 34.84
C LEU A 390 29.84 19.24 34.45
N ALA A 391 30.57 19.84 35.39
CA ALA A 391 31.39 21.01 35.12
C ALA A 391 32.51 20.72 34.12
N HIS A 392 33.13 19.54 34.19
CA HIS A 392 34.12 19.13 33.19
C HIS A 392 33.54 19.03 31.78
N ALA A 393 32.39 18.37 31.65
CA ALA A 393 31.73 18.18 30.36
C ALA A 393 31.22 19.52 29.79
N TYR A 394 30.62 20.37 30.65
CA TYR A 394 30.15 21.70 30.29
C TYR A 394 31.29 22.61 29.82
N LEU A 395 32.38 22.73 30.58
CA LEU A 395 33.49 23.62 30.19
C LEU A 395 34.12 23.22 28.86
N ALA A 396 34.31 21.93 28.61
CA ALA A 396 34.82 21.46 27.33
C ALA A 396 33.82 21.71 26.18
N ALA A 397 32.52 21.52 26.42
CA ALA A 397 31.50 21.77 25.41
C ALA A 397 31.41 23.25 25.07
N THR A 398 31.39 24.14 26.07
CA THR A 398 31.41 25.59 25.86
C THR A 398 32.65 26.03 25.09
N LEU A 399 33.83 25.49 25.40
CA LEU A 399 35.06 25.81 24.67
C LEU A 399 35.00 25.30 23.21
N ASN A 400 34.42 24.14 22.95
CA ASN A 400 34.19 23.64 21.59
C ASN A 400 33.29 24.59 20.79
N VAL A 401 32.17 25.03 21.36
CA VAL A 401 31.27 26.00 20.72
C VAL A 401 31.98 27.33 20.44
N LEU A 402 32.73 27.83 21.41
CA LEU A 402 33.54 29.06 21.24
C LEU A 402 34.64 28.91 20.19
N ASN A 403 35.13 27.68 19.97
CA ASN A 403 36.10 27.35 18.93
C ASN A 403 35.45 27.10 17.55
N GLY A 404 34.14 27.31 17.42
CA GLY A 404 33.41 27.19 16.16
C GLY A 404 32.93 25.78 15.83
N ALA A 405 32.95 24.85 16.79
CA ALA A 405 32.26 23.57 16.63
C ALA A 405 30.74 23.81 16.65
N GLY A 406 30.05 23.38 15.60
CA GLY A 406 28.59 23.41 15.58
C GLY A 406 27.97 22.56 16.69
N THR A 407 26.69 22.79 16.97
CA THR A 407 25.92 22.14 18.03
C THR A 407 24.68 21.43 17.50
N THR A 408 24.01 20.68 18.37
CA THR A 408 22.66 20.17 18.14
C THR A 408 21.71 20.81 19.17
N PRO A 409 20.38 20.83 18.94
CA PRO A 409 19.39 21.33 19.89
C PRO A 409 19.49 20.66 21.26
N GLU A 410 19.81 19.37 21.31
CA GLU A 410 20.00 18.60 22.54
C GLU A 410 21.23 19.08 23.30
N VAL A 411 22.33 19.39 22.60
CA VAL A 411 23.55 19.96 23.18
C VAL A 411 23.28 21.38 23.70
N ASP A 412 22.58 22.22 22.92
CA ASP A 412 22.22 23.59 23.32
C ASP A 412 21.30 23.59 24.56
N ALA A 413 20.31 22.69 24.58
CA ALA A 413 19.43 22.50 25.73
C ALA A 413 20.21 21.98 26.95
N ALA A 414 21.16 21.07 26.77
CA ALA A 414 21.98 20.55 27.86
C ALA A 414 22.94 21.60 28.43
N LEU A 415 23.55 22.44 27.58
CA LEU A 415 24.35 23.59 28.01
C LEU A 415 23.50 24.55 28.85
N THR A 416 22.30 24.92 28.38
CA THR A 416 21.38 25.81 29.10
C THR A 416 20.91 25.22 30.44
N ALA A 417 20.60 23.93 30.47
CA ALA A 417 20.21 23.23 31.69
C ALA A 417 21.37 23.10 32.69
N ALA A 418 22.60 22.93 32.20
CA ALA A 418 23.79 22.91 33.02
C ALA A 418 24.07 24.28 33.65
N GLU A 419 23.92 25.38 32.92
CA GLU A 419 24.01 26.75 33.46
C GLU A 419 23.02 26.96 34.60
N THR A 420 21.75 26.60 34.39
CA THR A 420 20.71 26.66 35.42
C THR A 420 21.11 25.84 36.66
N PHE A 421 21.65 24.64 36.46
CA PHE A 421 22.16 23.82 37.57
C PHE A 421 23.31 24.51 38.33
N PHE A 422 24.24 25.17 37.62
CA PHE A 422 25.37 25.84 38.27
C PHE A 422 25.00 27.14 38.98
N ASP A 423 23.91 27.79 38.59
CA ASP A 423 23.32 28.93 39.30
C ASP A 423 22.63 28.51 40.61
N ASP A 424 22.08 27.29 40.67
CA ASP A 424 21.34 26.80 41.85
C ASP A 424 22.24 26.09 42.88
N TYR A 425 23.34 25.48 42.44
CA TYR A 425 24.16 24.58 43.27
C TYR A 425 25.63 24.98 43.32
N ASN A 426 26.34 24.47 44.33
CA ASN A 426 27.78 24.61 44.49
C ASN A 426 28.42 23.25 44.81
N PRO A 427 29.77 23.13 44.83
CA PRO A 427 30.45 21.85 45.04
C PRO A 427 30.12 21.10 46.34
N THR A 428 29.60 21.81 47.35
CA THR A 428 29.23 21.27 48.67
C THR A 428 27.73 21.07 48.85
N SER A 429 26.90 21.46 47.87
CA SER A 429 25.46 21.29 47.92
C SER A 429 25.07 19.82 48.09
N LYS A 430 24.13 19.55 49.01
CA LYS A 430 23.53 18.23 49.15
C LYS A 430 22.45 18.06 48.09
N LEU A 431 22.77 17.37 47.00
CA LEU A 431 21.84 17.12 45.91
C LEU A 431 20.85 16.00 46.25
N SER A 432 19.59 16.18 45.87
CA SER A 432 18.63 15.07 45.87
C SER A 432 19.03 14.01 44.85
N ARG A 433 18.49 12.79 44.99
CA ARG A 433 18.76 11.70 44.04
C ARG A 433 18.40 12.09 42.60
N THR A 434 17.25 12.73 42.41
CA THR A 434 16.76 13.18 41.10
C THR A 434 17.68 14.23 40.49
N VAL A 435 18.05 15.26 41.26
CA VAL A 435 18.95 16.34 40.79
C VAL A 435 20.32 15.79 40.43
N ARG A 436 20.87 14.90 41.28
CA ARG A 436 22.15 14.24 40.99
C ARG A 436 22.08 13.42 39.70
N SER A 437 21.01 12.65 39.52
CA SER A 437 20.81 11.83 38.32
C SER A 437 20.72 12.70 37.06
N HIS A 438 19.98 13.79 37.13
CA HIS A 438 19.83 14.72 36.02
C HIS A 438 21.18 15.37 35.64
N ALA A 439 21.96 15.84 36.62
CA ALA A 439 23.28 16.42 36.37
C ALA A 439 24.26 15.42 35.71
N ILE A 440 24.21 14.14 36.10
CA ILE A 440 25.03 13.09 35.48
C ILE A 440 24.55 12.80 34.06
N SER A 441 23.24 12.81 33.81
CA SER A 441 22.67 12.64 32.47
C SER A 441 23.13 13.75 31.52
N LEU A 442 23.05 15.01 31.97
CA LEU A 442 23.56 16.16 31.21
C LEU A 442 25.07 16.02 30.93
N ALA A 443 25.83 15.57 31.93
CA ALA A 443 27.27 15.38 31.77
C ALA A 443 27.59 14.31 30.72
N GLY A 444 26.84 13.21 30.69
CA GLY A 444 26.98 12.16 29.68
C GLY A 444 26.69 12.66 28.26
N LEU A 445 25.63 13.46 28.08
CA LEU A 445 25.30 14.04 26.78
C LEU A 445 26.39 14.98 26.28
N LEU A 446 26.84 15.91 27.13
CA LEU A 446 27.90 16.85 26.78
C LEU A 446 29.25 16.14 26.58
N ASP A 447 29.53 15.06 27.31
CA ASP A 447 30.72 14.23 27.08
C ASP A 447 30.67 13.52 25.71
N SER A 448 29.52 12.97 25.31
CA SER A 448 29.35 12.43 23.95
C SER A 448 29.63 13.47 22.87
N TYR A 449 29.16 14.71 23.05
CA TYR A 449 29.47 15.83 22.15
C TYR A 449 30.97 16.13 22.11
N ASN A 450 31.62 16.25 23.27
CA ASN A 450 33.05 16.55 23.38
C ASN A 450 33.96 15.47 22.78
N ASN A 451 33.51 14.22 22.74
CA ASN A 451 34.22 13.11 22.10
C ASN A 451 33.82 12.91 20.63
N GLY A 452 32.98 13.78 20.07
CA GLY A 452 32.57 13.74 18.67
C GLY A 452 31.65 12.56 18.32
N LEU A 453 30.96 11.98 19.31
CA LEU A 453 29.97 10.92 19.09
C LEU A 453 28.62 11.49 18.63
N ILE A 454 28.34 12.74 18.96
CA ILE A 454 27.20 13.55 18.49
C ILE A 454 27.71 14.93 18.06
N GLY A 455 26.96 15.64 17.23
CA GLY A 455 27.37 16.95 16.70
C GLY A 455 28.38 16.84 15.54
N PRO A 456 29.39 17.73 15.43
CA PRO A 456 30.24 17.87 14.24
C PRO A 456 31.34 16.82 14.09
N GLY A 457 31.39 15.81 14.98
CA GLY A 457 32.47 14.83 15.00
C GLY A 457 33.75 15.35 15.68
N HIS A 458 34.72 14.46 15.88
CA HIS A 458 35.96 14.77 16.59
C HIS A 458 37.01 15.37 15.67
N CYS A 459 37.83 16.30 16.16
CA CYS A 459 38.95 16.83 15.38
C CYS A 459 40.06 15.78 15.22
N ASP A 460 40.52 15.59 13.98
CA ASP A 460 41.76 14.90 13.70
C ASP A 460 42.97 15.71 14.20
N ALA A 461 44.08 15.04 14.49
CA ALA A 461 45.30 15.68 15.02
C ALA A 461 45.87 16.84 14.16
N PHE A 462 45.41 16.99 12.91
CA PHE A 462 45.81 18.05 11.99
C PHE A 462 44.81 19.20 11.86
N THR A 463 43.54 19.03 12.25
CA THR A 463 42.49 20.07 12.15
C THR A 463 42.34 20.91 13.42
N ALA A 464 42.88 20.45 14.56
CA ALA A 464 42.88 21.17 15.83
C ALA A 464 43.79 22.42 15.87
N LEU A 465 44.48 22.75 14.77
CA LEU A 465 45.29 23.96 14.70
C LEU A 465 44.50 25.04 13.93
N PRO A 466 44.29 26.24 14.51
CA PRO A 466 43.74 27.34 13.73
C PRO A 466 44.64 27.59 12.52
N GLN A 467 44.04 27.56 11.33
CA GLN A 467 44.65 28.09 10.12
C GLN A 467 44.87 29.59 10.39
N ASN A 468 46.15 29.98 10.42
CA ASN A 468 46.67 31.28 10.86
C ASN A 468 45.85 32.52 10.49
#